data_AF-A0A4T2C4P7-F1
#
_entry.id   AF-A0A4T2C4P7-F1
#
_cell.length_a   1.000
_cell.length_b   1.000
_cell.length_c   1.000
_cell.angle_alpha   90.00
_cell.angle_beta   90.00
_cell.angle_gamma   90.00
#
_symmetry.space_group_name_H-M   'P 1'
#
loop_
_entity.id
_entity.type
_entity.pdbx_description
1 polymer ?
#
loop_
_entity_poly.entity_id
_entity_poly.type
_entity_poly.pdbx_seq_one_letter_code
_entity_poly.pdbx_strand_id
1 'polypeptide(L)'
;MTPALTTDWFAYAAAHDDFLARFTSAYRGRHQALDALWWNSHPETAAPSGALAPARRLPALQRTVFARPAHTPFASTPAAADSAEAALDLQSLERELAGDRLAFDLSLAHALKAEHPEPSQASAPHVPANHGGPAPTTSVCGDHVPPSRPAAGLDTAARHHPATPAQRRRTGRSARHGDALARWGVLAALVVAVFLAAGSLASAAISRATAGASSSAFASTGASTGAGSAATAPATASASAADAANSYAVIFTHAQIMIDVPPLPLQFPSHMVPDSFRALSRGEFSNGSAYAAHDVDGNICLVVYGNASDYATSCASEAAVAAGGLQLSMSTSAALNPSTHSVDSATVDLLARWNPDGTFTIGTTARR
;
A
#
# COMPACT_ATOMS: atom_id res chain seq x y z
N MET A 1 3.43 -18.62 -24.23
CA MET A 1 2.13 -18.13 -23.73
C MET A 1 1.63 -19.10 -22.68
N THR A 2 2.06 -18.92 -21.44
CA THR A 2 1.47 -19.64 -20.31
C THR A 2 0.34 -18.75 -19.83
N PRO A 3 -0.95 -19.16 -19.91
CA PRO A 3 -1.99 -18.41 -19.23
C PRO A 3 -1.60 -18.40 -17.75
N ALA A 4 -1.39 -17.22 -17.18
CA ALA A 4 -1.41 -17.09 -15.73
C ALA A 4 -2.77 -17.67 -15.33
N LEU A 5 -2.77 -18.84 -14.71
CA LEU A 5 -3.98 -19.46 -14.21
C LEU A 5 -4.54 -18.46 -13.20
N THR A 6 -5.52 -17.66 -13.61
CA THR A 6 -6.37 -16.93 -12.70
C THR A 6 -7.07 -18.00 -11.89
N THR A 7 -6.46 -18.34 -10.76
CA THR A 7 -7.01 -19.31 -9.82
C THR A 7 -8.43 -18.88 -9.53
N ASP A 8 -9.39 -19.73 -9.89
CA ASP A 8 -10.79 -19.49 -9.57
C ASP A 8 -10.99 -19.75 -8.08
N TRP A 9 -10.74 -18.71 -7.28
CA TRP A 9 -10.80 -18.78 -5.81
C TRP A 9 -12.19 -19.17 -5.31
N PHE A 10 -13.24 -18.92 -6.09
CA PHE A 10 -14.58 -19.39 -5.78
C PHE A 10 -14.68 -20.91 -5.89
N ALA A 11 -14.24 -21.49 -7.02
CA ALA A 11 -14.20 -22.95 -7.19
C ALA A 11 -13.29 -23.62 -6.15
N TYR A 12 -12.14 -23.01 -5.85
CA TYR A 12 -11.24 -23.49 -4.80
C TYR A 12 -11.91 -23.48 -3.42
N ALA A 13 -12.59 -22.39 -3.05
CA ALA A 13 -13.32 -22.29 -1.78
C ALA A 13 -14.48 -23.30 -1.68
N ALA A 14 -15.18 -23.57 -2.79
CA ALA A 14 -16.23 -24.57 -2.84
C ALA A 14 -15.73 -26.01 -2.62
N ALA A 15 -14.45 -26.27 -2.89
CA ALA A 15 -13.82 -27.58 -2.67
C ALA A 15 -13.11 -27.70 -1.31
N HIS A 16 -12.87 -26.58 -0.60
CA HIS A 16 -12.07 -26.54 0.63
C HIS A 16 -12.73 -25.69 1.72
N ASP A 17 -13.58 -26.33 2.54
CA ASP A 17 -14.33 -25.66 3.62
C ASP A 17 -13.43 -24.90 4.60
N ASP A 18 -12.26 -25.45 4.93
CA ASP A 18 -11.29 -24.81 5.83
C ASP A 18 -10.74 -23.50 5.25
N PHE A 19 -10.45 -23.45 3.94
CA PHE A 19 -10.04 -22.22 3.29
C PHE A 19 -11.14 -21.17 3.37
N LEU A 20 -12.38 -21.55 3.05
CA LEU A 20 -13.51 -20.64 3.09
C LEU A 20 -13.73 -20.09 4.50
N ALA A 21 -13.62 -20.94 5.54
CA ALA A 21 -13.72 -20.52 6.93
C ALA A 21 -12.63 -19.50 7.30
N ARG A 22 -11.37 -19.76 6.92
CA ARG A 22 -10.24 -18.84 7.18
C ARG A 22 -10.42 -17.52 6.43
N PHE A 23 -10.75 -17.56 5.15
CA PHE A 23 -10.99 -16.37 4.33
C PHE A 23 -12.14 -15.55 4.90
N THR A 24 -13.28 -16.17 5.21
CA THR A 24 -14.45 -15.51 5.82
C THR A 24 -14.10 -14.86 7.16
N SER A 25 -13.30 -15.53 8.00
CA SER A 25 -12.85 -14.99 9.29
C SER A 25 -11.93 -13.77 9.15
N ALA A 26 -11.14 -13.71 8.07
CA ALA A 26 -10.20 -12.64 7.77
C ALA A 26 -10.85 -11.48 6.99
N TYR A 27 -11.93 -11.76 6.25
CA TYR A 27 -12.56 -10.78 5.37
C TYR A 27 -13.16 -9.60 6.13
N ARG A 28 -12.73 -8.39 5.74
CA ARG A 28 -13.19 -7.10 6.30
C ARG A 28 -13.82 -6.19 5.24
N GLY A 29 -14.11 -6.72 4.05
CA GLY A 29 -14.78 -5.97 3.00
C GLY A 29 -16.27 -5.80 3.27
N ARG A 30 -16.94 -5.01 2.42
CA ARG A 30 -18.34 -4.60 2.61
C ARG A 30 -19.36 -5.64 2.14
N HIS A 31 -18.92 -6.63 1.37
CA HIS A 31 -19.77 -7.63 0.73
C HIS A 31 -19.71 -8.97 1.47
N GLN A 32 -20.51 -9.95 1.03
CA GLN A 32 -20.34 -11.31 1.54
C GLN A 32 -19.04 -11.92 1.01
N ALA A 33 -18.33 -12.67 1.85
CA ALA A 33 -17.02 -13.24 1.50
C ALA A 33 -17.08 -14.15 0.26
N LEU A 34 -18.13 -14.97 0.13
CA LEU A 34 -18.35 -15.82 -1.05
C LEU A 34 -18.60 -15.00 -2.32
N ASP A 35 -19.35 -13.90 -2.23
CA ASP A 35 -19.62 -13.01 -3.37
C ASP A 35 -18.34 -12.30 -3.82
N ALA A 36 -17.47 -11.90 -2.88
CA ALA A 36 -16.16 -11.33 -3.18
C ALA A 36 -15.24 -12.32 -3.90
N LEU A 37 -15.23 -13.59 -3.48
CA LEU A 37 -14.51 -14.67 -4.16
C LEU A 37 -15.02 -14.88 -5.59
N TRP A 38 -16.34 -14.85 -5.79
CA TRP A 38 -16.96 -14.94 -7.10
C TRP A 38 -16.59 -13.76 -8.02
N TRP A 39 -16.70 -12.53 -7.54
CA TRP A 39 -16.42 -11.33 -8.35
C TRP A 39 -14.95 -11.16 -8.71
N ASN A 40 -14.03 -11.82 -8.01
CA ASN A 40 -12.63 -11.85 -8.43
C ASN A 40 -12.44 -12.51 -9.80
N SER A 41 -13.16 -13.60 -10.09
CA SER A 41 -13.15 -14.26 -11.41
C SER A 41 -14.26 -13.76 -12.34
N HIS A 42 -15.31 -13.16 -11.80
CA HIS A 42 -16.48 -12.69 -12.56
C HIS A 42 -16.90 -11.25 -12.18
N PRO A 43 -16.11 -10.23 -12.54
CA PRO A 43 -16.26 -8.88 -12.01
C PRO A 43 -17.57 -8.16 -12.42
N GLU A 44 -18.28 -8.64 -13.44
CA GLU A 44 -19.49 -7.99 -13.95
C GLU A 44 -20.77 -8.82 -13.75
N THR A 45 -20.67 -10.06 -13.27
CA THR A 45 -21.83 -10.96 -13.14
C THR A 45 -22.41 -10.91 -11.73
N ALA A 46 -23.73 -11.13 -11.63
CA ALA A 46 -24.34 -11.30 -10.31
C ALA A 46 -23.73 -12.52 -9.61
N ALA A 47 -23.49 -12.40 -8.30
CA ALA A 47 -23.01 -13.49 -7.49
C ALA A 47 -24.10 -14.56 -7.29
N PRO A 48 -23.75 -15.79 -6.88
CA PRO A 48 -24.72 -16.84 -6.57
C PRO A 48 -25.75 -16.45 -5.50
N SER A 49 -25.43 -15.51 -4.61
CA SER A 49 -26.37 -14.92 -3.65
C SER A 49 -27.47 -14.06 -4.29
N GLY A 50 -27.33 -13.70 -5.57
CA GLY A 50 -28.15 -12.75 -6.29
C GLY A 50 -27.66 -11.30 -6.19
N ALA A 51 -26.62 -11.01 -5.40
CA ALA A 51 -26.03 -9.68 -5.31
C ALA A 51 -25.41 -9.25 -6.65
N LEU A 52 -25.61 -7.99 -7.05
CA LEU A 52 -25.00 -7.44 -8.27
C LEU A 52 -23.53 -7.10 -8.03
N ALA A 53 -22.65 -7.40 -8.99
CA ALA A 53 -21.26 -7.01 -8.91
C ALA A 53 -21.10 -5.48 -8.84
N PRO A 54 -20.24 -4.95 -7.95
CA PRO A 54 -19.97 -3.52 -7.85
C PRO A 54 -19.49 -2.92 -9.18
N ALA A 55 -18.63 -3.63 -9.92
CA ALA A 55 -18.06 -3.12 -11.17
C ALA A 55 -19.07 -3.04 -12.32
N ARG A 56 -20.27 -3.64 -12.19
CA ARG A 56 -21.33 -3.57 -13.21
C ARG A 56 -21.78 -2.14 -13.53
N ARG A 57 -21.61 -1.19 -12.59
CA ARG A 57 -21.95 0.23 -12.77
C ARG A 57 -20.93 0.98 -13.63
N LEU A 58 -19.69 0.49 -13.71
CA LEU A 58 -18.55 1.22 -14.27
C LEU A 58 -18.72 1.53 -15.76
N PRO A 59 -19.12 0.60 -16.65
CA PRO A 59 -19.32 0.91 -18.07
C PRO A 59 -20.41 1.95 -18.33
N ALA A 60 -21.45 1.99 -17.49
CA ALA A 60 -22.53 2.96 -17.62
C ALA A 60 -22.06 4.38 -17.22
N LEU A 61 -21.35 4.50 -16.10
CA LEU A 61 -20.78 5.77 -15.64
C LEU A 61 -19.73 6.30 -16.62
N GLN A 62 -18.83 5.44 -17.10
CA GLN A 62 -17.85 5.81 -18.12
C GLN A 62 -18.51 6.29 -19.40
N ARG A 63 -19.58 5.62 -19.86
CA ARG A 63 -20.32 6.06 -21.04
C ARG A 63 -20.93 7.45 -20.85
N THR A 64 -21.44 7.77 -19.66
CA THR A 64 -22.00 9.10 -19.36
C THR A 64 -20.92 10.17 -19.29
N VAL A 65 -19.78 9.88 -18.67
CA VAL A 65 -18.64 10.81 -18.55
C VAL A 65 -18.01 11.09 -19.90
N PHE A 66 -17.84 10.07 -20.74
CA PHE A 66 -17.19 10.17 -22.05
C PHE A 66 -18.18 10.37 -23.21
N ALA A 67 -19.47 10.49 -22.95
CA ALA A 67 -20.44 10.87 -23.97
C ALA A 67 -20.10 12.28 -24.47
N ARG A 68 -19.83 12.41 -25.77
CA ARG A 68 -19.68 13.73 -26.38
C ARG A 68 -21.00 14.50 -26.21
N PRO A 69 -21.00 15.71 -25.64
CA PRO A 69 -22.20 16.54 -25.60
C PRO A 69 -22.72 16.71 -27.03
N ALA A 70 -24.00 16.39 -27.27
CA ALA A 70 -24.60 16.70 -28.54
C ALA A 70 -24.49 18.22 -28.73
N HIS A 71 -23.76 18.66 -29.77
CA HIS A 71 -23.53 20.07 -30.04
C HIS A 71 -24.83 20.68 -30.58
N THR A 72 -25.77 20.97 -29.69
CA THR A 72 -26.97 21.75 -29.99
C THR A 72 -26.67 23.21 -29.65
N PRO A 73 -26.38 24.08 -30.64
CA PRO A 73 -25.77 25.41 -30.43
C PRO A 73 -26.63 26.42 -29.65
N PHE A 74 -27.86 26.06 -29.27
CA PHE A 74 -28.79 26.95 -28.59
C PHE A 74 -29.34 26.39 -27.27
N ALA A 75 -28.88 25.21 -26.84
CA ALA A 75 -29.34 24.60 -25.62
C ALA A 75 -28.31 24.83 -24.51
N SER A 76 -28.55 25.84 -23.66
CA SER A 76 -27.81 26.07 -22.42
C SER A 76 -28.27 25.03 -21.39
N THR A 77 -27.88 23.77 -21.56
CA THR A 77 -28.67 22.64 -21.04
C THR A 77 -27.96 21.71 -20.06
N PRO A 78 -28.73 21.08 -19.14
CA PRO A 78 -28.32 20.22 -18.01
C PRO A 78 -27.30 19.11 -18.29
N ALA A 79 -27.05 18.75 -19.55
CA ALA A 79 -26.10 17.70 -19.92
C ALA A 79 -24.68 17.89 -19.33
N ALA A 80 -24.21 19.13 -19.19
CA ALA A 80 -22.91 19.40 -18.58
C ALA A 80 -22.90 19.13 -17.06
N ALA A 81 -24.01 19.38 -16.37
CA ALA A 81 -24.15 19.07 -14.95
C ALA A 81 -24.24 17.56 -14.73
N ASP A 82 -25.00 16.85 -15.57
CA ASP A 82 -25.13 15.39 -15.52
C ASP A 82 -23.77 14.69 -15.72
N SER A 83 -22.94 15.18 -16.66
CA SER A 83 -21.58 14.64 -16.86
C SER A 83 -20.65 14.90 -15.67
N ALA A 84 -20.77 16.06 -15.01
CA ALA A 84 -19.97 16.38 -13.82
C ALA A 84 -20.35 15.50 -12.62
N GLU A 85 -21.64 15.28 -12.39
CA GLU A 85 -22.14 14.37 -11.36
C GLU A 85 -21.70 12.91 -11.65
N ALA A 86 -21.83 12.46 -12.90
CA ALA A 86 -21.36 11.14 -13.30
C ALA A 86 -19.85 10.94 -13.12
N ALA A 87 -19.04 12.00 -13.26
CA ALA A 87 -17.60 11.95 -13.01
C ALA A 87 -17.29 11.77 -11.52
N LEU A 88 -18.01 12.46 -10.64
CA LEU A 88 -17.89 12.27 -9.19
C LEU A 88 -18.34 10.86 -8.76
N ASP A 89 -19.43 10.36 -9.35
CA ASP A 89 -19.92 9.00 -9.12
C ASP A 89 -18.92 7.94 -9.59
N LEU A 90 -18.30 8.14 -10.76
CA LEU A 90 -17.25 7.26 -11.27
C LEU A 90 -16.06 7.21 -10.32
N GLN A 91 -15.58 8.39 -9.87
CA GLN A 91 -14.47 8.47 -8.92
C GLN A 91 -14.82 7.85 -7.55
N SER A 92 -16.07 7.98 -7.10
CA SER A 92 -16.55 7.30 -5.90
C SER A 92 -16.53 5.78 -6.09
N LEU A 93 -17.08 5.28 -7.20
CA LEU A 93 -17.11 3.85 -7.51
C LEU A 93 -15.71 3.25 -7.64
N GLU A 94 -14.77 3.95 -8.24
CA GLU A 94 -13.38 3.49 -8.37
C GLU A 94 -12.70 3.36 -7.00
N ARG A 95 -12.88 4.34 -6.10
CA ARG A 95 -12.38 4.24 -4.71
C ARG A 95 -13.00 3.06 -3.96
N GLU A 96 -14.29 2.83 -4.17
CA GLU A 96 -15.01 1.70 -3.61
C GLU A 96 -14.47 0.36 -4.10
N LEU A 97 -14.27 0.20 -5.41
CA LEU A 97 -13.70 -0.99 -6.03
C LEU A 97 -12.26 -1.25 -5.54
N ALA A 98 -11.47 -0.19 -5.40
CA ALA A 98 -10.11 -0.28 -4.87
C ALA A 98 -10.09 -0.77 -3.41
N GLY A 99 -10.97 -0.22 -2.57
CA GLY A 99 -11.12 -0.67 -1.18
C GLY A 99 -11.59 -2.12 -1.08
N ASP A 100 -12.55 -2.53 -1.91
CA ASP A 100 -13.03 -3.91 -1.95
C ASP A 100 -11.93 -4.89 -2.43
N ARG A 101 -11.09 -4.47 -3.41
CA ARG A 101 -9.93 -5.24 -3.88
C ARG A 101 -8.88 -5.41 -2.81
N LEU A 102 -8.55 -4.35 -2.10
CA LEU A 102 -7.61 -4.39 -0.98
C LEU A 102 -8.08 -5.37 0.11
N ALA A 103 -9.34 -5.26 0.52
CA ALA A 103 -9.90 -6.14 1.53
C ALA A 103 -9.85 -7.61 1.08
N PHE A 104 -10.10 -7.88 -0.20
CA PHE A 104 -9.96 -9.20 -0.80
C PHE A 104 -8.52 -9.72 -0.72
N ASP A 105 -7.54 -8.96 -1.22
CA ASP A 105 -6.14 -9.39 -1.32
C ASP A 105 -5.52 -9.66 0.07
N LEU A 106 -5.80 -8.81 1.07
CA LEU A 106 -5.36 -9.02 2.45
C LEU A 106 -5.95 -10.29 3.06
N SER A 107 -7.22 -10.56 2.81
CA SER A 107 -7.92 -11.73 3.36
C SER A 107 -7.47 -13.02 2.68
N LEU A 108 -7.19 -12.95 1.39
CA LEU A 108 -6.62 -14.05 0.61
C LEU A 108 -5.22 -14.40 1.12
N ALA A 109 -4.35 -13.39 1.29
CA ALA A 109 -3.01 -13.60 1.84
C ALA A 109 -3.04 -14.24 3.23
N HIS A 110 -3.95 -13.78 4.11
CA HIS A 110 -4.15 -14.37 5.43
C HIS A 110 -4.63 -15.84 5.36
N ALA A 111 -5.60 -16.13 4.49
CA ALA A 111 -6.15 -17.48 4.34
C ALA A 111 -5.11 -18.48 3.80
N LEU A 112 -4.26 -18.05 2.87
CA LEU A 112 -3.19 -18.86 2.28
C LEU A 112 -2.01 -19.07 3.26
N LYS A 113 -1.62 -18.04 4.01
CA LYS A 113 -0.54 -18.15 5.01
C LYS A 113 -0.83 -19.22 6.07
N ALA A 114 -2.10 -19.40 6.42
CA ALA A 114 -2.51 -20.40 7.40
C ALA A 114 -2.55 -21.84 6.84
N GLU A 115 -2.56 -22.03 5.53
CA GLU A 115 -2.52 -23.35 4.88
C GLU A 115 -1.12 -23.96 4.89
N HIS A 116 -0.11 -23.09 4.85
CA HIS A 116 1.28 -23.43 5.10
C HIS A 116 1.63 -22.93 6.49
N PRO A 117 1.21 -23.62 7.57
CA PRO A 117 1.75 -23.32 8.88
C PRO A 117 3.26 -23.39 8.71
N GLU A 118 3.94 -22.24 8.86
CA GLU A 118 5.39 -22.18 8.90
C GLU A 118 5.81 -23.40 9.71
N PRO A 119 6.68 -24.28 9.17
CA PRO A 119 7.04 -25.51 9.84
C PRO A 119 7.40 -25.05 11.23
N SER A 120 6.51 -25.38 12.18
CA SER A 120 6.61 -24.90 13.55
C SER A 120 8.07 -25.12 13.86
N GLN A 121 8.79 -24.08 14.32
CA GLN A 121 10.17 -24.21 14.79
C GLN A 121 10.13 -25.17 15.98
N ALA A 122 9.86 -26.43 15.64
CA ALA A 122 9.46 -27.52 16.46
C ALA A 122 10.77 -27.88 17.06
N SER A 123 10.99 -27.26 18.21
CA SER A 123 12.05 -27.54 19.13
C SER A 123 13.35 -27.73 18.36
N ALA A 124 14.10 -26.64 18.15
CA ALA A 124 15.55 -26.77 18.09
C ALA A 124 15.92 -27.82 19.14
N PRO A 125 16.50 -28.98 18.73
CA PRO A 125 16.66 -30.11 19.62
C PRO A 125 17.27 -29.56 20.88
N HIS A 126 16.57 -29.72 22.00
CA HIS A 126 17.01 -29.22 23.28
C HIS A 126 18.39 -29.83 23.49
N VAL A 127 19.45 -29.07 23.17
CA VAL A 127 20.82 -29.51 23.40
C VAL A 127 20.89 -29.57 24.91
N PRO A 128 20.95 -30.76 25.52
CA PRO A 128 21.08 -30.82 26.97
C PRO A 128 22.34 -30.04 27.28
N ALA A 129 22.21 -29.00 28.11
CA ALA A 129 23.34 -28.25 28.61
C ALA A 129 24.29 -29.28 29.24
N ASN A 130 25.45 -29.47 28.61
CA ASN A 130 26.49 -30.35 29.07
C ASN A 130 27.12 -29.68 30.30
N HIS A 131 26.43 -29.76 31.44
CA HIS A 131 26.91 -29.33 32.74
C HIS A 131 27.85 -30.40 33.28
N GLY A 132 29.07 -30.43 32.74
CA GLY A 132 30.23 -30.99 33.42
C GLY A 132 30.61 -30.08 34.59
N GLY A 133 29.88 -30.19 35.70
CA GLY A 133 30.19 -29.52 36.96
C GLY A 133 29.84 -30.44 38.13
N PRO A 134 30.77 -30.71 39.07
CA PRO A 134 30.53 -31.65 40.16
C PRO A 134 29.51 -31.12 41.18
N ALA A 135 28.77 -32.08 41.75
CA ALA A 135 27.63 -31.93 42.65
C ALA A 135 27.87 -31.07 43.90
N PRO A 136 26.77 -30.57 44.48
CA PRO A 136 26.55 -30.79 45.91
C PRO A 136 25.28 -31.61 46.18
N THR A 137 25.47 -32.63 46.99
CA THR A 137 24.45 -33.46 47.64
C THR A 137 23.62 -32.67 48.66
N THR A 138 22.30 -32.76 48.58
CA THR A 138 21.32 -32.81 49.70
C THR A 138 19.99 -33.27 49.07
N SER A 139 19.56 -34.52 49.25
CA SER A 139 18.86 -35.04 50.44
C SER A 139 17.74 -34.12 50.90
N VAL A 140 16.48 -34.49 50.64
CA VAL A 140 15.41 -34.65 51.65
C VAL A 140 14.12 -35.15 50.97
N CYS A 141 13.50 -36.12 51.63
CA CYS A 141 12.30 -36.87 51.31
C CYS A 141 11.01 -36.02 51.20
N GLY A 142 10.02 -36.57 50.49
CA GLY A 142 8.64 -36.11 50.58
C GLY A 142 7.70 -36.85 49.62
N ASP A 143 7.32 -38.07 49.99
CA ASP A 143 6.18 -38.81 49.45
C ASP A 143 4.89 -37.99 49.51
N HIS A 144 4.09 -37.95 48.44
CA HIS A 144 2.63 -38.07 48.54
C HIS A 144 1.94 -38.34 47.19
N VAL A 145 1.21 -39.45 47.15
CA VAL A 145 0.24 -39.96 46.15
C VAL A 145 -0.89 -40.60 46.99
N PRO A 146 -2.15 -40.76 46.52
CA PRO A 146 -3.16 -39.86 45.93
C PRO A 146 -4.46 -39.89 46.84
N PRO A 147 -5.71 -39.59 46.41
CA PRO A 147 -6.47 -40.39 45.44
C PRO A 147 -7.52 -39.64 44.56
N SER A 148 -8.01 -40.41 43.59
CA SER A 148 -9.11 -40.21 42.65
C SER A 148 -10.45 -39.77 43.25
N ARG A 149 -11.28 -39.09 42.45
CA ARG A 149 -12.77 -39.18 42.52
C ARG A 149 -13.44 -38.70 41.21
N PRO A 150 -14.71 -39.07 40.95
CA PRO A 150 -15.13 -39.67 39.69
C PRO A 150 -16.18 -38.82 38.94
N ALA A 151 -16.55 -39.35 37.78
CA ALA A 151 -17.68 -38.95 36.96
C ALA A 151 -18.97 -38.73 37.75
N ALA A 152 -19.66 -37.63 37.43
CA ALA A 152 -21.09 -37.48 37.59
C ALA A 152 -21.66 -37.05 36.23
N GLY A 153 -22.47 -37.92 35.64
CA GLY A 153 -23.37 -37.55 34.56
C GLY A 153 -24.57 -36.76 35.10
N LEU A 154 -25.30 -36.12 34.20
CA LEU A 154 -26.76 -36.09 34.25
C LEU A 154 -27.31 -35.54 32.94
N ASP A 155 -28.19 -36.34 32.38
CA ASP A 155 -29.12 -36.08 31.30
C ASP A 155 -29.84 -34.73 31.46
N THR A 156 -30.14 -34.04 30.36
CA THR A 156 -31.54 -33.61 30.11
C THR A 156 -31.82 -33.28 28.64
N ALA A 157 -32.64 -34.14 28.04
CA ALA A 157 -33.75 -33.84 27.14
C ALA A 157 -33.52 -33.02 25.86
N ALA A 158 -33.55 -33.77 24.76
CA ALA A 158 -34.26 -33.40 23.54
C ALA A 158 -35.59 -32.66 23.86
N ARG A 159 -35.75 -31.45 23.30
CA ARG A 159 -37.07 -30.91 22.99
C ARG A 159 -37.16 -30.71 21.49
N HIS A 160 -37.91 -31.62 20.87
CA HIS A 160 -38.62 -31.34 19.63
C HIS A 160 -39.52 -30.12 19.83
N HIS A 161 -39.30 -29.07 19.04
CA HIS A 161 -40.36 -28.13 18.71
C HIS A 161 -40.69 -28.27 17.23
N PRO A 162 -41.94 -28.64 16.90
CA PRO A 162 -42.40 -28.61 15.52
C PRO A 162 -42.59 -27.16 15.05
N ALA A 163 -42.42 -26.98 13.74
CA ALA A 163 -42.91 -25.86 12.95
C ALA A 163 -44.36 -25.51 13.36
N THR A 164 -44.89 -24.30 13.21
CA THR A 164 -45.15 -23.60 11.92
C THR A 164 -45.71 -22.17 12.22
N PRO A 165 -46.21 -21.36 11.25
CA PRO A 165 -45.80 -19.98 11.05
C PRO A 165 -46.80 -18.94 11.58
N ALA A 166 -46.34 -17.71 11.85
CA ALA A 166 -47.25 -16.56 11.94
C ALA A 166 -46.51 -15.26 11.60
N GLN A 167 -46.64 -14.91 10.33
CA GLN A 167 -46.42 -13.61 9.73
C GLN A 167 -47.11 -12.51 10.56
N ARG A 168 -46.34 -11.63 11.20
CA ARG A 168 -46.88 -10.42 11.84
C ARG A 168 -46.30 -9.18 11.16
N ARG A 169 -47.12 -8.63 10.24
CA ARG A 169 -47.02 -7.25 9.77
C ARG A 169 -46.86 -6.32 10.97
N ARG A 170 -45.74 -5.59 11.03
CA ARG A 170 -45.62 -4.35 11.79
C ARG A 170 -45.23 -3.24 10.83
N THR A 171 -46.25 -2.65 10.24
CA THR A 171 -46.22 -1.26 9.81
C THR A 171 -46.27 -0.38 11.05
N GLY A 172 -45.43 0.65 11.13
CA GLY A 172 -45.66 1.77 12.05
C GLY A 172 -44.41 2.48 12.57
N ARG A 173 -44.27 3.73 12.10
CA ARG A 173 -43.77 4.93 12.80
C ARG A 173 -42.32 4.91 13.31
N SER A 174 -41.42 5.65 12.66
CA SER A 174 -41.21 7.10 12.74
C SER A 174 -40.58 7.58 14.06
N ALA A 175 -39.56 8.42 13.86
CA ALA A 175 -39.22 9.61 14.64
C ALA A 175 -37.92 9.53 15.45
N ARG A 176 -37.02 10.47 15.07
CA ARG A 176 -36.11 11.24 15.93
C ARG A 176 -34.90 10.51 16.47
N HIS A 177 -33.81 10.57 15.73
CA HIS A 177 -32.46 10.72 16.30
C HIS A 177 -31.80 11.92 15.60
N GLY A 178 -32.29 13.10 15.96
CA GLY A 178 -31.56 14.36 15.80
C GLY A 178 -30.99 14.76 17.16
N ASP A 179 -29.91 15.52 17.14
CA ASP A 179 -29.31 16.25 18.27
C ASP A 179 -28.27 15.49 19.11
N ALA A 180 -27.11 15.19 18.50
CA ALA A 180 -25.88 14.90 19.24
C ALA A 180 -24.59 15.57 18.68
N LEU A 181 -24.71 16.58 17.80
CA LEU A 181 -23.55 17.22 17.16
C LEU A 181 -23.33 18.71 17.51
N ALA A 182 -24.09 19.30 18.42
CA ALA A 182 -24.02 20.75 18.71
C ALA A 182 -23.20 21.14 19.95
N ARG A 183 -22.34 20.27 20.50
CA ARG A 183 -21.58 20.57 21.74
C ARG A 183 -20.05 20.49 21.64
N TRP A 184 -19.48 20.10 20.50
CA TRP A 184 -18.03 20.04 20.31
C TRP A 184 -17.45 21.25 19.55
N GLY A 185 -18.28 22.21 19.14
CA GLY A 185 -17.87 23.32 18.26
C GLY A 185 -17.27 24.57 18.93
N VAL A 186 -17.10 24.62 20.26
CA VAL A 186 -16.71 25.88 20.94
C VAL A 186 -15.29 25.86 21.54
N LEU A 187 -14.61 24.71 21.62
CA LEU A 187 -13.24 24.65 22.17
C LEU A 187 -12.11 24.67 21.11
N ALA A 188 -12.42 24.48 19.83
CA ALA A 188 -11.41 24.47 18.76
C ALA A 188 -10.97 25.87 18.30
N ALA A 189 -11.77 26.91 18.55
CA ALA A 189 -11.49 28.27 18.06
C ALA A 189 -10.44 29.05 18.88
N LEU A 190 -10.09 28.59 20.10
CA LEU A 190 -9.17 29.32 20.99
C LEU A 190 -7.71 28.83 20.93
N VAL A 191 -7.43 27.67 20.32
CA VAL A 191 -6.06 27.13 20.20
C VAL A 191 -5.33 27.69 18.96
N VAL A 192 -6.06 28.08 17.92
CA VAL A 192 -5.46 28.58 16.66
C VAL A 192 -4.94 30.02 16.79
N ALA A 193 -5.45 30.83 17.73
CA ALA A 193 -5.03 32.22 17.88
C ALA A 193 -3.72 32.43 18.66
N VAL A 194 -3.22 31.43 19.39
CA VAL A 194 -2.00 31.56 20.22
C VAL A 194 -0.73 31.11 19.48
N PHE A 195 -0.85 30.24 18.47
CA PHE A 195 0.33 29.75 17.72
C PHE A 195 0.86 30.69 16.64
N LEU A 196 0.17 31.79 16.32
CA LEU A 196 0.56 32.72 15.25
C LEU A 196 1.42 33.92 15.73
N ALA A 197 1.78 34.01 17.01
CA ALA A 197 2.47 35.19 17.55
C ALA A 197 3.84 34.94 18.22
N ALA A 198 4.32 33.70 18.30
CA ALA A 198 5.59 33.40 18.98
C ALA A 198 6.37 32.28 18.27
N GLY A 199 7.16 32.63 17.25
CA GLY A 199 7.99 31.65 16.54
C GLY A 199 9.03 32.22 15.59
N SER A 200 9.48 33.45 15.79
CA SER A 200 10.62 34.01 15.07
C SER A 200 11.63 34.48 16.08
N LEU A 201 12.68 33.68 16.32
CA LEU A 201 14.01 34.11 16.76
C LEU A 201 14.95 32.89 16.87
N ALA A 202 16.11 33.01 16.20
CA ALA A 202 17.37 32.29 16.43
C ALA A 202 17.47 30.79 16.08
N SER A 203 18.17 30.51 14.97
CA SER A 203 19.23 29.50 14.91
C SER A 203 20.15 29.76 13.72
N ALA A 204 21.06 30.72 13.89
CA ALA A 204 22.32 30.74 13.15
C ALA A 204 23.32 29.89 13.96
N ALA A 205 23.58 28.67 13.53
CA ALA A 205 24.68 27.88 14.04
C ALA A 205 25.24 26.96 12.95
N ILE A 206 26.53 27.18 12.74
CA ILE A 206 27.48 26.53 11.85
C ILE A 206 27.39 25.00 11.90
N SER A 207 27.36 24.35 10.73
CA SER A 207 27.84 22.98 10.58
C SER A 207 28.71 22.87 9.32
N ARG A 208 30.02 23.07 9.52
CA ARG A 208 31.07 22.49 8.69
C ARG A 208 31.32 21.07 9.21
N ALA A 209 31.14 20.05 8.40
CA ALA A 209 31.94 18.83 8.48
C ALA A 209 31.77 17.93 7.24
N THR A 210 32.86 17.89 6.46
CA THR A 210 33.50 16.68 5.90
C THR A 210 32.79 15.92 4.77
N ALA A 211 32.97 16.43 3.55
CA ALA A 211 33.02 15.59 2.36
C ALA A 211 34.32 14.77 2.36
N GLY A 212 34.21 13.47 2.63
CA GLY A 212 35.25 12.49 2.33
C GLY A 212 35.25 12.19 0.84
N ALA A 213 36.01 12.98 0.07
CA ALA A 213 36.29 12.70 -1.33
C ALA A 213 37.54 11.82 -1.44
N SER A 214 37.35 10.54 -1.73
CA SER A 214 38.42 9.67 -2.22
C SER A 214 38.66 9.97 -3.69
N SER A 215 39.57 10.89 -3.98
CA SER A 215 40.08 11.16 -5.33
C SER A 215 41.39 10.41 -5.53
N SER A 216 41.36 9.32 -6.28
CA SER A 216 42.55 8.71 -6.87
C SER A 216 43.11 9.63 -7.95
N ALA A 217 44.25 10.24 -7.64
CA ALA A 217 45.04 11.02 -8.56
C ALA A 217 45.76 10.08 -9.56
N PHE A 218 45.43 10.20 -10.85
CA PHE A 218 46.38 9.87 -11.91
C PHE A 218 46.85 11.17 -12.53
N ALA A 219 48.10 11.51 -12.23
CA ALA A 219 48.83 12.57 -12.89
C ALA A 219 49.26 12.09 -14.28
N SER A 220 48.82 12.79 -15.32
CA SER A 220 49.45 12.75 -16.64
C SER A 220 49.66 14.18 -17.13
N THR A 221 50.87 14.67 -16.90
CA THR A 221 51.37 15.94 -17.42
C THR A 221 51.60 15.78 -18.93
N GLY A 222 50.76 16.40 -19.74
CA GLY A 222 50.91 16.44 -21.20
C GLY A 222 50.51 17.81 -21.71
N ALA A 223 51.48 18.72 -21.79
CA ALA A 223 51.30 20.04 -22.38
C ALA A 223 51.11 19.92 -23.91
N SER A 224 50.00 20.44 -24.41
CA SER A 224 49.91 20.88 -25.81
C SER A 224 49.07 22.15 -25.89
N THR A 225 49.77 23.25 -26.14
CA THR A 225 49.26 24.52 -26.63
C THR A 225 48.68 24.33 -28.03
N GLY A 226 47.39 24.58 -28.20
CA GLY A 226 46.71 24.55 -29.49
C GLY A 226 45.45 25.40 -29.48
N ALA A 227 45.45 26.46 -30.28
CA ALA A 227 44.47 27.53 -30.36
C ALA A 227 43.10 27.09 -30.92
N GLY A 228 42.04 27.84 -30.54
CA GLY A 228 40.77 27.89 -31.29
C GLY A 228 39.51 27.51 -30.49
N SER A 229 39.17 28.26 -29.44
CA SER A 229 37.84 28.16 -28.81
C SER A 229 36.80 28.94 -29.61
N ALA A 230 36.04 28.23 -30.46
CA ALA A 230 34.71 28.67 -30.84
C ALA A 230 33.78 28.38 -29.65
N ALA A 231 33.23 29.43 -29.05
CA ALA A 231 32.27 29.34 -27.97
C ALA A 231 30.95 28.76 -28.50
N THR A 232 30.81 27.43 -28.45
CA THR A 232 29.52 26.77 -28.64
C THR A 232 28.66 27.12 -27.43
N ALA A 233 27.63 27.95 -27.64
CA ALA A 233 26.65 28.26 -26.62
C ALA A 233 26.09 26.94 -26.04
N PRO A 234 25.98 26.79 -24.71
CA PRO A 234 25.41 25.59 -24.12
C PRO A 234 23.99 25.44 -24.65
N ALA A 235 23.73 24.34 -25.35
CA ALA A 235 22.39 23.97 -25.76
C ALA A 235 21.55 23.87 -24.49
N THR A 236 20.64 24.81 -24.30
CA THR A 236 19.64 24.77 -23.24
C THR A 236 18.74 23.58 -23.58
N ALA A 237 19.04 22.42 -23.00
CA ALA A 237 18.20 21.24 -23.12
C ALA A 237 16.82 21.65 -22.62
N SER A 238 15.86 21.74 -23.54
CA SER A 238 14.48 21.99 -23.18
C SER A 238 14.00 20.76 -22.42
N ALA A 239 13.95 20.86 -21.08
CA ALA A 239 13.26 19.88 -20.26
C ALA A 239 11.85 19.72 -20.83
N SER A 240 11.41 18.48 -21.04
CA SER A 240 10.10 18.25 -21.63
C SER A 240 9.03 18.70 -20.64
N ALA A 241 7.84 19.09 -21.14
CA ALA A 241 6.73 19.46 -20.27
C ALA A 241 6.33 18.32 -19.30
N ALA A 242 6.61 17.06 -19.66
CA ALA A 242 6.42 15.90 -18.79
C ALA A 242 7.40 15.89 -17.61
N ASP A 243 8.65 16.34 -17.81
CA ASP A 243 9.64 16.44 -16.73
C ASP A 243 9.25 17.52 -15.73
N ALA A 244 8.77 18.67 -16.23
CA ALA A 244 8.27 19.76 -15.38
C ALA A 244 7.06 19.35 -14.52
N ALA A 245 6.18 18.49 -15.04
CA ALA A 245 5.04 17.94 -14.30
C ALA A 245 5.45 17.06 -13.11
N ASN A 246 6.64 16.45 -13.19
CA ASN A 246 7.22 15.59 -12.15
C ASN A 246 8.19 16.34 -11.22
N SER A 247 8.33 17.66 -11.37
CA SER A 247 9.09 18.47 -10.42
C SER A 247 8.43 18.43 -9.04
N TYR A 248 9.23 18.47 -7.97
CA TYR A 248 8.72 18.41 -6.59
C TYR A 248 7.69 19.52 -6.29
N ALA A 249 7.84 20.69 -6.93
CA ALA A 249 6.92 21.82 -6.80
C ALA A 249 5.54 21.57 -7.42
N VAL A 250 5.46 20.66 -8.40
CA VAL A 250 4.24 20.42 -9.19
C VAL A 250 3.59 19.08 -8.85
N ILE A 251 4.38 18.05 -8.57
CA ILE A 251 3.87 16.67 -8.42
C ILE A 251 2.82 16.54 -7.31
N PHE A 252 2.99 17.27 -6.20
CA PHE A 252 2.06 17.24 -5.07
C PHE A 252 0.83 18.15 -5.24
N THR A 253 0.79 18.99 -6.29
CA THR A 253 -0.38 19.84 -6.58
C THR A 253 -1.54 19.07 -7.21
N HIS A 254 -1.25 17.92 -7.81
CA HIS A 254 -2.26 17.04 -8.38
C HIS A 254 -2.90 16.18 -7.29
N ALA A 255 -4.20 15.93 -7.43
CA ALA A 255 -4.89 14.96 -6.59
C ALA A 255 -4.29 13.56 -6.81
N GLN A 256 -4.14 12.81 -5.72
CA GLN A 256 -3.67 11.43 -5.78
C GLN A 256 -4.64 10.59 -6.62
N ILE A 257 -4.11 9.84 -7.59
CA ILE A 257 -4.88 8.86 -8.38
C ILE A 257 -4.40 7.45 -8.05
N MET A 258 -5.09 6.41 -8.55
CA MET A 258 -4.79 5.03 -8.14
C MET A 258 -3.35 4.56 -8.42
N ILE A 259 -2.65 5.14 -9.42
CA ILE A 259 -1.23 4.84 -9.67
C ILE A 259 -0.32 5.24 -8.52
N ASP A 260 -0.71 6.31 -7.83
CA ASP A 260 0.13 6.97 -6.84
C ASP A 260 0.15 6.24 -5.51
N VAL A 261 -0.76 5.29 -5.32
CA VAL A 261 -0.85 4.48 -4.11
C VAL A 261 0.02 3.24 -4.31
N PRO A 262 1.07 3.03 -3.48
CA PRO A 262 1.83 1.79 -3.48
C PRO A 262 0.94 0.55 -3.38
N PRO A 263 1.22 -0.53 -4.14
CA PRO A 263 0.41 -1.73 -4.13
C PRO A 263 0.42 -2.39 -2.75
N LEU A 264 -0.76 -2.69 -2.23
CA LEU A 264 -0.92 -3.39 -0.96
C LEU A 264 -0.62 -4.90 -1.16
N PRO A 265 -0.03 -5.59 -0.15
CA PRO A 265 -0.07 -5.28 1.28
C PRO A 265 1.20 -4.62 1.82
N LEU A 266 1.95 -3.89 1.00
CA LEU A 266 3.15 -3.19 1.45
C LEU A 266 2.82 -2.35 2.70
N GLN A 267 3.45 -2.69 3.82
CA GLN A 267 3.30 -1.92 5.05
C GLN A 267 3.86 -0.53 4.74
N PHE A 268 2.98 0.47 4.71
CA PHE A 268 3.40 1.86 4.61
C PHE A 268 4.39 2.14 5.74
N PRO A 269 5.52 2.80 5.45
CA PRO A 269 6.40 3.27 6.50
C PRO A 269 5.57 4.18 7.41
N SER A 270 5.52 3.89 8.72
CA SER A 270 4.57 4.52 9.65
C SER A 270 4.76 6.03 9.83
N HIS A 271 5.89 6.57 9.36
CA HIS A 271 6.22 7.99 9.37
C HIS A 271 5.86 8.71 8.06
N MET A 272 5.27 8.02 7.09
CA MET A 272 4.83 8.61 5.81
C MET A 272 3.35 8.98 5.86
N VAL A 273 2.98 10.06 5.17
CA VAL A 273 1.59 10.48 5.01
C VAL A 273 0.98 9.75 3.80
N PRO A 274 0.02 8.81 3.96
CA PRO A 274 -0.45 7.96 2.86
C PRO A 274 -1.04 8.73 1.66
N ASP A 275 -1.78 9.82 1.92
CA ASP A 275 -2.44 10.63 0.88
C ASP A 275 -1.46 11.51 0.08
N SER A 276 -0.19 11.56 0.50
CA SER A 276 0.86 12.33 -0.16
C SER A 276 1.63 11.56 -1.21
N PHE A 277 1.50 10.23 -1.30
CA PHE A 277 2.25 9.45 -2.27
C PHE A 277 1.90 9.87 -3.70
N ARG A 278 2.92 9.95 -4.57
CA ARG A 278 2.85 10.24 -6.00
C ARG A 278 3.81 9.32 -6.74
N ALA A 279 3.36 8.64 -7.79
CA ALA A 279 4.19 7.71 -8.53
C ALA A 279 5.18 8.46 -9.42
N LEU A 280 6.47 8.14 -9.27
CA LEU A 280 7.55 8.62 -10.14
C LEU A 280 7.83 7.62 -11.26
N SER A 281 7.75 6.32 -10.96
CA SER A 281 7.94 5.26 -11.93
C SER A 281 7.16 4.01 -11.53
N ARG A 282 6.39 3.49 -12.47
CA ARG A 282 5.86 2.12 -12.40
C ARG A 282 6.82 1.19 -13.10
N GLY A 283 7.45 0.33 -12.31
CA GLY A 283 7.98 -0.90 -12.85
C GLY A 283 6.85 -1.82 -13.25
N GLU A 284 6.34 -1.73 -14.48
CA GLU A 284 5.50 -2.81 -15.02
C GLU A 284 6.31 -4.12 -15.09
N PHE A 285 7.65 -4.02 -15.21
CA PHE A 285 8.59 -5.14 -15.23
C PHE A 285 9.95 -4.84 -14.57
N SER A 286 10.10 -3.75 -13.80
CA SER A 286 11.38 -3.42 -13.16
C SER A 286 11.46 -3.97 -11.75
N ASN A 287 12.70 -4.12 -11.28
CA ASN A 287 13.09 -4.56 -9.93
C ASN A 287 12.68 -3.56 -8.82
N GLY A 288 11.69 -2.71 -9.07
CA GLY A 288 11.12 -1.82 -8.08
C GLY A 288 10.16 -0.77 -8.65
N SER A 289 9.31 -0.23 -7.77
CA SER A 289 8.46 0.94 -8.03
C SER A 289 8.91 2.10 -7.16
N ALA A 290 8.82 3.32 -7.68
CA ALA A 290 9.32 4.52 -7.00
C ALA A 290 8.25 5.59 -6.86
N TYR A 291 8.19 6.20 -5.69
CA TYR A 291 7.21 7.20 -5.31
C TYR A 291 7.88 8.40 -4.63
N ALA A 292 7.30 9.58 -4.82
CA ALA A 292 7.51 10.73 -3.97
C ALA A 292 6.41 10.75 -2.89
N ALA A 293 6.73 11.10 -1.65
CA ALA A 293 5.78 11.25 -0.57
C ALA A 293 6.25 12.33 0.42
N HIS A 294 5.36 12.76 1.31
CA HIS A 294 5.71 13.53 2.50
C HIS A 294 5.81 12.62 3.72
N ASP A 295 6.79 12.89 4.58
CA ASP A 295 6.77 12.36 5.94
C ASP A 295 5.89 13.21 6.87
N VAL A 296 5.73 12.77 8.11
CA VAL A 296 4.96 13.47 9.16
C VAL A 296 5.57 14.81 9.56
N ASP A 297 6.86 15.05 9.29
CA ASP A 297 7.57 16.30 9.55
C ASP A 297 7.50 17.27 8.37
N GLY A 298 6.87 16.87 7.25
CA GLY A 298 6.73 17.65 6.02
C GLY A 298 7.94 17.62 5.10
N ASN A 299 8.91 16.72 5.32
CA ASN A 299 10.00 16.49 4.39
C ASN A 299 9.51 15.73 3.15
N ILE A 300 10.17 15.98 2.03
CA ILE A 300 9.92 15.26 0.77
C ILE A 300 10.81 14.02 0.77
N CYS A 301 10.18 12.86 0.56
CA CYS A 301 10.81 11.56 0.58
C CYS A 301 10.71 10.87 -0.78
N LEU A 302 11.83 10.30 -1.22
CA LEU A 302 11.89 9.31 -2.28
C LEU A 302 11.76 7.93 -1.66
N VAL A 303 10.70 7.21 -2.03
CA VAL A 303 10.40 5.85 -1.55
C VAL A 303 10.55 4.88 -2.72
N VAL A 304 11.42 3.89 -2.56
CA VAL A 304 11.61 2.83 -3.56
C VAL A 304 11.26 1.50 -2.93
N TYR A 305 10.36 0.77 -3.58
CA TYR A 305 10.00 -0.60 -3.24
C TYR A 305 10.74 -1.53 -4.20
N GLY A 306 11.52 -2.48 -3.69
CA GLY A 306 12.21 -3.47 -4.53
C GLY A 306 11.34 -4.70 -4.81
N ASN A 307 10.82 -5.31 -3.76
CA ASN A 307 9.87 -6.42 -3.82
C ASN A 307 8.66 -6.13 -2.89
N ALA A 308 7.80 -7.12 -2.66
CA ALA A 308 6.59 -6.95 -1.85
C ALA A 308 6.83 -6.74 -0.33
N SER A 309 8.08 -6.74 0.14
CA SER A 309 8.42 -6.50 1.55
C SER A 309 9.54 -5.48 1.75
N ASP A 310 10.38 -5.27 0.74
CA ASP A 310 11.62 -4.51 0.85
C ASP A 310 11.42 -3.12 0.25
N TYR A 311 11.67 -2.11 1.07
CA TYR A 311 11.66 -0.73 0.65
C TYR A 311 12.82 0.03 1.28
N ALA A 312 13.17 1.15 0.67
CA ALA A 312 14.09 2.12 1.25
C ALA A 312 13.59 3.54 0.97
N THR A 313 14.00 4.47 1.82
CA THR A 313 13.53 5.85 1.81
C THR A 313 14.69 6.82 1.97
N SER A 314 14.66 7.93 1.24
CA SER A 314 15.58 9.07 1.40
C SER A 314 14.76 10.35 1.47
N CYS A 315 14.86 11.09 2.57
CA CYS A 315 14.05 12.27 2.83
C CYS A 315 14.92 13.51 2.97
N ALA A 316 14.44 14.64 2.50
CA ALA A 316 15.07 15.94 2.72
C ALA A 316 14.01 17.05 2.75
N SER A 317 14.37 18.20 3.32
CA SER A 317 13.51 19.37 3.26
C SER A 317 13.31 19.83 1.80
N GLU A 318 12.20 20.52 1.53
CA GLU A 318 11.89 21.02 0.19
C GLU A 318 13.04 21.83 -0.42
N ALA A 319 13.66 22.72 0.36
CA ALA A 319 14.80 23.52 -0.09
C ALA A 319 16.03 22.67 -0.47
N ALA A 320 16.26 21.55 0.23
CA ALA A 320 17.36 20.63 -0.09
C ALA A 320 17.07 19.82 -1.36
N VAL A 321 15.82 19.36 -1.53
CA VAL A 321 15.38 18.68 -2.77
C VAL A 321 15.47 19.63 -3.96
N ALA A 322 15.07 20.90 -3.79
CA ALA A 322 15.21 21.93 -4.80
C ALA A 322 16.66 22.16 -5.25
N ALA A 323 17.61 22.05 -4.33
CA ALA A 323 19.02 22.31 -4.60
C ALA A 323 19.75 21.09 -5.21
N GLY A 324 19.44 19.88 -4.76
CA GLY A 324 20.23 18.68 -5.07
C GLY A 324 19.45 17.45 -5.53
N GLY A 325 18.12 17.47 -5.44
CA GLY A 325 17.28 16.31 -5.67
C GLY A 325 17.38 15.29 -4.54
N LEU A 326 16.92 14.07 -4.81
CA LEU A 326 17.02 12.92 -3.92
C LEU A 326 17.70 11.75 -4.63
N GLN A 327 18.50 11.01 -3.89
CA GLN A 327 19.10 9.77 -4.35
C GLN A 327 18.97 8.71 -3.26
N LEU A 328 18.76 7.48 -3.70
CA LEU A 328 18.63 6.32 -2.84
C LEU A 328 19.30 5.12 -3.52
N SER A 329 19.99 4.31 -2.71
CA SER A 329 20.52 3.02 -3.12
C SER A 329 19.98 1.94 -2.19
N MET A 330 19.52 0.81 -2.74
CA MET A 330 19.08 -0.34 -1.94
C MET A 330 19.44 -1.65 -2.64
N SER A 331 19.63 -2.71 -1.87
CA SER A 331 19.77 -4.07 -2.40
C SER A 331 18.47 -4.82 -2.15
N THR A 332 17.92 -5.48 -3.18
CA THR A 332 16.71 -6.30 -3.08
C THR A 332 16.97 -7.70 -3.63
N SER A 333 16.37 -8.71 -3.00
CA SER A 333 16.29 -10.06 -3.54
C SER A 333 14.98 -10.23 -4.30
N ALA A 334 15.04 -10.77 -5.52
CA ALA A 334 13.97 -10.90 -6.52
C ALA A 334 14.04 -9.83 -7.61
N ALA A 335 14.74 -10.19 -8.69
CA ALA A 335 14.52 -9.56 -9.98
C ALA A 335 13.53 -10.42 -10.77
N LEU A 336 12.44 -9.80 -11.23
CA LEU A 336 11.65 -10.41 -12.29
C LEU A 336 12.49 -10.31 -13.56
N ASN A 337 12.88 -11.44 -14.13
CA ASN A 337 13.55 -11.45 -15.41
C ASN A 337 12.53 -10.99 -16.48
N PRO A 338 12.74 -9.86 -17.15
CA PRO A 338 11.75 -9.31 -18.07
C PRO A 338 11.55 -10.17 -19.32
N SER A 339 12.51 -11.06 -19.63
CA SER A 339 12.43 -11.94 -20.81
C SER A 339 11.68 -13.24 -20.51
N THR A 340 11.83 -13.78 -19.30
CA THR A 340 11.26 -15.09 -18.92
C THR A 340 10.09 -14.97 -17.95
N HIS A 341 9.86 -13.79 -17.37
CA HIS A 341 8.97 -13.54 -16.24
C HIS A 341 9.23 -14.47 -15.03
N SER A 342 10.43 -15.07 -14.93
CA SER A 342 10.84 -15.84 -13.76
C SER A 342 11.32 -14.92 -12.65
N VAL A 343 11.05 -15.29 -11.41
CA VAL A 343 11.70 -14.66 -10.25
C VAL A 343 13.11 -15.23 -10.16
N ASP A 344 14.10 -14.44 -10.56
CA ASP A 344 15.50 -14.77 -10.31
C ASP A 344 15.84 -14.29 -8.89
N SER A 345 16.24 -15.22 -8.02
CA SER A 345 16.65 -14.93 -6.63
C SER A 345 17.98 -14.18 -6.54
N ALA A 346 18.46 -13.58 -7.63
CA ALA A 346 19.66 -12.76 -7.63
C ALA A 346 19.42 -11.48 -6.83
N THR A 347 20.39 -11.12 -5.99
CA THR A 347 20.41 -9.82 -5.34
C THR A 347 20.76 -8.74 -6.37
N VAL A 348 19.90 -7.74 -6.50
CA VAL A 348 20.11 -6.59 -7.38
C VAL A 348 20.25 -5.34 -6.55
N ASP A 349 21.24 -4.51 -6.90
CA ASP A 349 21.36 -3.15 -6.37
C ASP A 349 20.54 -2.20 -7.24
N LEU A 350 19.60 -1.50 -6.61
CA LEU A 350 18.81 -0.44 -7.20
C LEU A 350 19.45 0.90 -6.85
N LEU A 351 19.60 1.76 -7.85
CA LEU A 351 19.93 3.16 -7.68
C LEU A 351 18.81 4.02 -8.26
N ALA A 352 18.05 4.69 -7.39
CA ALA A 352 17.04 5.64 -7.80
C ALA A 352 17.53 7.06 -7.56
N ARG A 353 17.25 7.94 -8.52
CA ARG A 353 17.59 9.36 -8.44
C ARG A 353 16.46 10.20 -9.03
N TRP A 354 15.99 11.15 -8.22
CA TRP A 354 15.01 12.15 -8.60
C TRP A 354 15.68 13.53 -8.57
N ASN A 355 15.87 14.13 -9.74
CA ASN A 355 16.60 15.38 -9.88
C ASN A 355 15.69 16.60 -9.59
N PRO A 356 16.28 17.77 -9.29
CA PRO A 356 15.52 19.01 -9.05
C PRO A 356 14.58 19.43 -10.19
N ASP A 357 14.91 19.05 -11.43
CA ASP A 357 14.12 19.35 -12.63
C ASP A 357 12.91 18.42 -12.81
N GLY A 358 12.70 17.46 -11.90
CA GLY A 358 11.64 16.47 -11.96
C GLY A 358 11.99 15.21 -12.72
N THR A 359 13.16 15.15 -13.37
CA THR A 359 13.59 13.93 -14.06
C THR A 359 13.87 12.82 -13.05
N PHE A 360 13.32 11.64 -13.33
CA PHE A 360 13.49 10.46 -12.49
C PHE A 360 14.25 9.36 -13.25
N THR A 361 15.21 8.75 -12.59
CA THR A 361 15.98 7.61 -13.12
C THR A 361 16.04 6.50 -12.08
N ILE A 362 15.87 5.26 -12.53
CA ILE A 362 16.09 4.07 -11.72
C ILE A 362 16.98 3.11 -12.50
N GLY A 363 18.15 2.79 -11.94
CA GLY A 363 19.13 1.87 -12.49
C GLY A 363 19.21 0.61 -11.64
N THR A 364 19.53 -0.51 -12.27
CA THR A 364 19.73 -1.80 -11.61
C THR A 364 21.12 -2.34 -11.95
N THR A 365 21.88 -2.77 -10.96
CA THR A 365 23.15 -3.49 -11.15
C THR A 365 23.05 -4.86 -10.51
N ALA A 366 23.22 -5.92 -11.30
CA ALA A 366 23.28 -7.27 -10.77
C ALA A 366 24.60 -7.46 -9.99
N ARG A 367 24.53 -7.97 -8.75
CA ARG A 367 25.73 -8.47 -8.07
C ARG A 367 26.05 -9.85 -8.64
N ARG A 368 27.28 -10.01 -9.17
CA ARG A 368 27.80 -11.29 -9.66
C ARG A 368 28.38 -12.12 -8.54
#